data_AF-A0A672PFT7-F1
#
_entry.id   AF-A0A672PFT7-F1
#
_cell.length_a   1.000
_cell.length_b   1.000
_cell.length_c   1.000
_cell.angle_alpha   90.00
_cell.angle_beta   90.00
_cell.angle_gamma   90.00
#
_symmetry.space_group_name_H-M   'P 1'
#
loop_
_entity.id
_entity.type
_entity.pdbx_description
1 polymer ?
#
loop_
_entity_poly.entity_id
_entity_poly.type
_entity_poly.pdbx_seq_one_letter_code
_entity_poly.pdbx_strand_id
1 'polypeptide(L)'
;MDSSGKEKEAMALMAEAEKKVRSSQSFFGSLFGYLSVVLSTEAINCLNRAIEIYTDMGRFTIAAKHHVTIAEIYETELVDIDKAIAHYEQAADYYKGEESTSSANKCLLKVATYAAQLERYPKAIEIYEQVATHAMDSTLLKYSAKDYFFKAALCQFCVDMLNAKLAVQKYEEMFPAFSDSRECKLVKVRLDVSTK
;
A
#
# COMPACT_ATOMS: atom_id res chain seq x y z
N MET A 1 7.09 29.38 20.74
CA MET A 1 6.10 30.18 19.99
C MET A 1 6.55 30.15 18.55
N ASP A 2 5.79 29.44 17.69
CA ASP A 2 5.71 29.59 16.21
C ASP A 2 5.11 28.37 15.49
N SER A 3 4.40 27.47 16.20
CA SER A 3 3.66 26.38 15.58
C SER A 3 2.61 26.86 14.56
N SER A 4 2.03 28.05 14.75
CA SER A 4 1.05 28.64 13.83
C SER A 4 1.67 29.19 12.54
N GLY A 5 2.93 29.66 12.58
CA GLY A 5 3.66 30.12 11.39
C GLY A 5 4.06 28.95 10.49
N LYS A 6 4.63 27.91 11.11
CA LYS A 6 5.02 26.67 10.43
C LYS A 6 3.83 25.93 9.80
N GLU A 7 2.67 25.93 10.47
CA GLU A 7 1.44 25.32 9.92
C GLU A 7 0.94 26.04 8.67
N LYS A 8 1.01 27.39 8.65
CA LYS A 8 0.65 28.19 7.47
C LYS A 8 1.63 28.01 6.32
N GLU A 9 2.93 27.90 6.62
CA GLU A 9 3.97 27.62 5.64
C GLU A 9 3.78 26.23 5.01
N ALA A 10 3.56 25.20 5.83
CA ALA A 10 3.25 23.85 5.35
C ALA A 10 1.97 23.84 4.49
N MET A 11 0.92 24.55 4.90
CA MET A 11 -0.32 24.64 4.13
C MET A 11 -0.14 25.38 2.79
N ALA A 12 0.72 26.41 2.74
CA ALA A 12 1.05 27.12 1.51
C ALA A 12 1.85 26.23 0.54
N LEU A 13 2.86 25.51 1.06
CA LEU A 13 3.63 24.53 0.28
C LEU A 13 2.74 23.41 -0.27
N MET A 14 1.74 22.97 0.50
CA MET A 14 0.74 22.00 0.05
C MET A 14 -0.12 22.53 -1.09
N ALA A 15 -0.65 23.74 -0.95
CA ALA A 15 -1.47 24.37 -1.99
C ALA A 15 -0.66 24.56 -3.28
N GLU A 16 0.63 24.87 -3.17
CA GLU A 16 1.53 24.95 -4.32
C GLU A 16 1.79 23.58 -4.96
N ALA A 17 2.06 22.54 -4.15
CA ALA A 17 2.25 21.17 -4.63
C ALA A 17 1.01 20.63 -5.35
N GLU A 18 -0.19 20.80 -4.77
CA GLU A 18 -1.45 20.37 -5.40
C GLU A 18 -1.73 21.12 -6.70
N LYS A 19 -1.40 22.42 -6.76
CA LYS A 19 -1.54 23.22 -7.99
C LYS A 19 -0.62 22.69 -9.08
N LYS A 20 0.62 22.32 -8.75
CA LYS A 20 1.57 21.71 -9.68
C LYS A 20 1.10 20.33 -10.17
N VAL A 21 0.60 19.49 -9.27
CA VAL A 21 0.05 18.15 -9.63
C VAL A 21 -1.18 18.28 -10.54
N ARG A 22 -2.15 19.16 -10.23
CA ARG A 22 -3.32 19.41 -11.09
C ARG A 22 -2.93 19.99 -12.45
N SER A 23 -1.91 20.85 -12.47
CA SER A 23 -1.36 21.40 -13.72
C SER A 23 -0.71 20.31 -14.57
N SER A 24 0.00 19.35 -13.97
CA SER A 24 0.58 18.19 -14.66
C SER A 24 -0.50 17.33 -15.32
N GLN A 25 -1.60 17.04 -14.60
CA GLN A 25 -2.70 16.22 -15.11
C GLN A 25 -3.51 16.88 -16.26
N SER A 26 -3.54 18.21 -16.34
CA SER A 26 -4.38 18.94 -17.29
C SER A 26 -3.71 19.27 -18.62
N PHE A 27 -2.38 19.21 -18.71
CA PHE A 27 -1.62 19.91 -19.76
C PHE A 27 -0.96 19.02 -20.83
N PHE A 28 -1.66 17.98 -21.33
CA PHE A 28 -1.19 17.00 -22.34
C PHE A 28 -0.36 15.82 -21.79
N GLY A 29 -1.04 14.79 -21.29
CA GLY A 29 -0.44 13.50 -20.88
C GLY A 29 0.14 12.62 -22.00
N SER A 30 0.56 13.16 -23.14
CA SER A 30 1.19 12.36 -24.20
C SER A 30 2.26 13.08 -25.05
N LEU A 31 2.38 14.41 -25.01
CA LEU A 31 3.30 15.11 -25.92
C LEU A 31 4.62 15.56 -25.26
N PHE A 32 4.68 15.65 -23.94
CA PHE A 32 5.85 16.13 -23.19
C PHE A 32 6.08 15.36 -21.88
N GLY A 33 6.27 14.03 -21.96
CA GLY A 33 6.56 13.20 -20.79
C GLY A 33 7.78 13.65 -19.96
N TYR A 34 8.73 14.38 -20.56
CA TYR A 34 9.87 14.95 -19.84
C TYR A 34 9.49 16.15 -18.93
N LEU A 35 8.50 16.96 -19.32
CA LEU A 35 8.11 18.14 -18.54
C LEU A 35 7.21 17.77 -17.36
N SER A 36 6.34 16.77 -17.54
CA SER A 36 5.53 16.22 -16.44
C SER A 36 6.42 15.64 -15.34
N VAL A 37 7.41 14.81 -15.69
CA VAL A 37 8.37 14.21 -14.74
C VAL A 37 9.09 15.26 -13.89
N VAL A 38 9.52 16.38 -14.49
CA VAL A 38 10.19 17.46 -13.76
C VAL A 38 9.24 18.13 -12.76
N LEU A 39 7.99 18.40 -13.17
CA LEU A 39 6.95 18.94 -12.28
C LEU A 39 6.60 17.98 -11.14
N SER A 40 6.58 16.66 -11.38
CA SER A 40 6.34 15.62 -10.38
C SER A 40 7.40 15.64 -9.29
N THR A 41 8.68 15.72 -9.67
CA THR A 41 9.79 15.70 -8.72
C THR A 41 9.83 16.94 -7.83
N GLU A 42 9.49 18.11 -8.37
CA GLU A 42 9.34 19.33 -7.57
C GLU A 42 8.18 19.22 -6.58
N ALA A 43 7.03 18.67 -7.02
CA ALA A 43 5.89 18.45 -6.16
C ALA A 43 6.24 17.50 -4.99
N ILE A 44 6.97 16.41 -5.27
CA ILE A 44 7.45 15.48 -4.23
C ILE A 44 8.36 16.19 -3.23
N ASN A 45 9.28 17.05 -3.69
CA ASN A 45 10.17 17.81 -2.80
C ASN A 45 9.39 18.78 -1.90
N CYS A 46 8.36 19.46 -2.43
CA CYS A 46 7.47 20.31 -1.63
C CYS A 46 6.70 19.49 -0.59
N LEU A 47 6.19 18.31 -0.96
CA LEU A 47 5.47 17.42 -0.06
C LEU A 47 6.39 16.84 1.03
N ASN A 48 7.62 16.46 0.72
CA ASN A 48 8.61 15.98 1.69
C ASN A 48 8.95 17.04 2.74
N ARG A 49 9.18 18.30 2.32
CA ARG A 49 9.39 19.41 3.26
C ARG A 49 8.20 19.62 4.19
N ALA A 50 7.00 19.52 3.65
CA ALA A 50 5.81 19.71 4.45
C ALA A 50 5.56 18.51 5.39
N ILE A 51 5.92 17.29 4.99
CA ILE A 51 5.95 16.11 5.88
C ILE A 51 6.89 16.37 7.06
N GLU A 52 8.11 16.85 6.84
CA GLU A 52 9.07 17.17 7.91
C GLU A 52 8.47 18.16 8.92
N ILE A 53 7.80 19.21 8.44
CA ILE A 53 7.11 20.17 9.30
C ILE A 53 5.98 19.50 10.09
N TYR A 54 5.16 18.66 9.44
CA TYR A 54 4.06 17.97 10.12
C TYR A 54 4.55 16.92 11.12
N THR A 55 5.68 16.25 10.87
CA THR A 55 6.32 15.34 11.82
C THR A 55 6.89 16.10 13.02
N ASP A 56 7.52 17.25 12.80
CA ASP A 56 8.01 18.13 13.89
C ASP A 56 6.87 18.66 14.76
N MET A 57 5.69 18.87 14.16
CA MET A 57 4.48 19.30 14.85
C MET A 57 3.73 18.16 15.56
N GLY A 58 4.16 16.90 15.39
CA GLY A 58 3.49 15.71 15.95
C GLY A 58 2.17 15.37 15.27
N ARG A 59 1.91 15.85 14.04
CA ARG A 59 0.67 15.59 13.29
C ARG A 59 0.89 14.47 12.27
N PHE A 60 1.11 13.26 12.76
CA PHE A 60 1.46 12.09 11.95
C PHE A 60 0.35 11.66 10.98
N THR A 61 -0.92 11.88 11.33
CA THR A 61 -2.05 11.58 10.43
C THR A 61 -2.03 12.40 9.14
N ILE A 62 -1.56 13.64 9.20
CA ILE A 62 -1.43 14.53 8.04
C ILE A 62 -0.20 14.13 7.24
N ALA A 63 0.95 13.95 7.91
CA ALA A 63 2.17 13.45 7.28
C ALA A 63 1.95 12.13 6.50
N ALA A 64 1.21 11.18 7.08
CA ALA A 64 0.86 9.91 6.44
C ALA A 64 0.04 10.10 5.16
N LYS A 65 -0.92 11.03 5.14
CA LYS A 65 -1.70 11.34 3.93
C LYS A 65 -0.80 11.84 2.81
N HIS A 66 0.18 12.68 3.14
CA HIS A 66 1.11 13.22 2.16
C HIS A 66 2.09 12.16 1.65
N HIS A 67 2.54 11.24 2.50
CA HIS A 67 3.28 10.07 2.05
C HIS A 67 2.49 9.22 1.05
N VAL A 68 1.19 9.03 1.28
CA VAL A 68 0.30 8.33 0.32
C VAL A 68 0.24 9.09 -1.01
N THR A 69 0.06 10.42 -0.99
CA THR A 69 0.04 11.23 -2.22
C THR A 69 1.37 11.17 -2.98
N ILE A 70 2.51 11.25 -2.27
CA ILE A 70 3.84 11.08 -2.88
C ILE A 70 3.94 9.70 -3.57
N ALA A 71 3.48 8.65 -2.89
CA ALA A 71 3.51 7.30 -3.45
C ALA A 71 2.60 7.18 -4.69
N GLU A 72 1.42 7.79 -4.71
CA GLU A 72 0.53 7.84 -5.89
C GLU A 72 1.19 8.59 -7.08
N ILE A 73 1.99 9.63 -6.82
CA ILE A 73 2.77 10.32 -7.86
C ILE A 73 3.85 9.39 -8.42
N TYR A 74 4.55 8.64 -7.55
CA TYR A 74 5.52 7.64 -7.98
C TYR A 74 4.87 6.50 -8.80
N GLU A 75 3.63 6.10 -8.49
CA GLU A 75 2.87 5.12 -9.26
C GLU A 75 2.52 5.63 -10.67
N THR A 76 2.09 6.88 -10.78
CA THR A 76 1.45 7.41 -12.00
C THR A 76 2.40 8.11 -12.95
N GLU A 77 3.31 8.94 -12.43
CA GLU A 77 4.14 9.84 -13.25
C GLU A 77 5.57 9.33 -13.43
N LEU A 78 6.15 8.70 -12.39
CA LEU A 78 7.56 8.28 -12.39
C LEU A 78 7.76 6.77 -12.59
N VAL A 79 6.71 5.97 -12.39
CA VAL A 79 6.72 4.49 -12.48
C VAL A 79 7.86 3.86 -11.66
N ASP A 80 8.21 4.50 -10.53
CA ASP A 80 9.26 4.03 -9.61
C ASP A 80 8.59 3.30 -8.44
N ILE A 81 8.32 2.02 -8.65
CA ILE A 81 7.56 1.17 -7.73
C ILE A 81 8.32 0.93 -6.42
N ASP A 82 9.65 0.85 -6.45
CA ASP A 82 10.47 0.67 -5.25
C ASP A 82 10.34 1.84 -4.27
N LYS A 83 10.39 3.08 -4.78
CA LYS A 83 10.20 4.28 -3.93
C LYS A 83 8.77 4.42 -3.45
N ALA A 84 7.79 4.08 -4.30
CA ALA A 84 6.38 4.07 -3.89
C ALA A 84 6.16 3.14 -2.68
N ILE A 85 6.76 1.93 -2.71
CA ILE A 85 6.70 0.99 -1.58
C ILE A 85 7.25 1.61 -0.30
N ALA A 86 8.44 2.22 -0.34
CA ALA A 86 9.05 2.81 0.84
C ALA A 86 8.18 3.91 1.48
N HIS A 87 7.55 4.75 0.66
CA HIS A 87 6.63 5.79 1.16
C HIS A 87 5.30 5.23 1.67
N TYR A 88 4.76 4.19 1.04
CA TYR A 88 3.55 3.53 1.56
C TYR A 88 3.80 2.79 2.88
N GLU A 89 4.99 2.20 3.07
CA GLU A 89 5.38 1.58 4.34
C GLU A 89 5.47 2.62 5.46
N GLN A 90 6.15 3.74 5.20
CA GLN A 90 6.21 4.86 6.15
C GLN A 90 4.80 5.39 6.49
N ALA A 91 3.93 5.54 5.50
CA ALA A 91 2.55 5.95 5.73
C ALA A 91 1.78 4.94 6.61
N ALA A 92 1.97 3.64 6.36
CA ALA A 92 1.33 2.58 7.14
C ALA A 92 1.80 2.59 8.60
N ASP A 93 3.09 2.80 8.86
CA ASP A 93 3.65 2.89 10.21
C ASP A 93 3.08 4.09 10.98
N TYR A 94 2.96 5.26 10.33
CA TYR A 94 2.32 6.42 10.93
C TYR A 94 0.84 6.16 11.26
N TYR A 95 0.09 5.51 10.37
CA TYR A 95 -1.31 5.16 10.65
C TYR A 95 -1.45 4.11 11.75
N LYS A 96 -0.52 3.17 11.85
CA LYS A 96 -0.50 2.15 12.90
C LYS A 96 -0.21 2.77 14.28
N GLY A 97 0.68 3.76 14.35
CA GLY A 97 0.96 4.50 15.58
C GLY A 97 -0.23 5.33 16.09
N GLU A 98 -1.05 5.84 15.19
CA GLU A 98 -2.27 6.62 15.50
C GLU A 98 -3.53 5.74 15.66
N GLU A 99 -3.36 4.42 15.82
CA GLU A 99 -4.45 3.42 15.95
C GLU A 99 -5.44 3.38 14.77
N SER A 100 -5.07 3.96 13.61
CA SER A 100 -5.90 3.99 12.39
C SER A 100 -5.67 2.75 11.53
N THR A 101 -6.15 1.60 12.01
CA THR A 101 -5.95 0.29 11.36
C THR A 101 -6.55 0.22 9.95
N SER A 102 -7.72 0.83 9.71
CA SER A 102 -8.34 0.85 8.38
C SER A 102 -7.48 1.54 7.31
N SER A 103 -6.90 2.69 7.66
CA SER A 103 -6.04 3.47 6.74
C SER A 103 -4.69 2.78 6.54
N ALA A 104 -4.14 2.20 7.61
CA ALA A 104 -2.92 1.40 7.56
C ALA A 104 -3.09 0.19 6.63
N ASN A 105 -4.19 -0.55 6.78
CA ASN A 105 -4.49 -1.71 5.93
C ASN A 105 -4.57 -1.33 4.45
N LYS A 106 -5.18 -0.18 4.11
CA LYS A 106 -5.22 0.29 2.72
C LYS A 106 -3.81 0.53 2.14
N CYS A 107 -2.91 1.11 2.92
CA CYS A 107 -1.52 1.36 2.51
C CYS A 107 -0.72 0.03 2.41
N LEU A 108 -0.85 -0.84 3.40
CA LEU A 108 -0.19 -2.15 3.42
C LEU A 108 -0.61 -3.04 2.24
N LEU A 109 -1.89 -3.01 1.85
CA LEU A 109 -2.35 -3.76 0.68
C LEU A 109 -1.70 -3.27 -0.61
N LYS A 110 -1.47 -1.95 -0.75
CA LYS A 110 -0.73 -1.36 -1.87
C LYS A 110 0.73 -1.81 -1.86
N VAL A 111 1.39 -1.75 -0.70
CA VAL A 111 2.76 -2.28 -0.52
C VAL A 111 2.83 -3.73 -0.98
N ALA A 112 1.93 -4.58 -0.52
CA ALA A 112 1.91 -6.00 -0.86
C ALA A 112 1.69 -6.24 -2.36
N THR A 113 0.81 -5.47 -3.01
CA THR A 113 0.61 -5.59 -4.47
C THR A 113 1.86 -5.24 -5.26
N TYR A 114 2.56 -4.18 -4.87
CA TYR A 114 3.79 -3.76 -5.55
C TYR A 114 4.97 -4.66 -5.23
N ALA A 115 5.09 -5.13 -3.99
CA ALA A 115 6.10 -6.12 -3.61
C ALA A 115 5.92 -7.41 -4.41
N ALA A 116 4.68 -7.85 -4.65
CA ALA A 116 4.39 -9.01 -5.49
C ALA A 116 4.76 -8.77 -6.97
N GLN A 117 4.59 -7.55 -7.50
CA GLN A 117 5.02 -7.20 -8.86
C GLN A 117 6.54 -7.16 -9.01
N LEU A 118 7.27 -6.79 -7.96
CA LEU A 118 8.74 -6.79 -7.91
C LEU A 118 9.32 -8.17 -7.56
N GLU A 119 8.52 -9.24 -7.61
CA GLU A 119 8.90 -10.62 -7.27
C GLU A 119 9.38 -10.81 -5.81
N ARG A 120 9.15 -9.82 -4.94
CA ARG A 120 9.42 -9.89 -3.49
C ARG A 120 8.27 -10.58 -2.76
N TYR A 121 7.96 -11.81 -3.18
CA TYR A 121 6.87 -12.61 -2.62
C TYR A 121 6.94 -12.82 -1.10
N PRO A 122 8.10 -13.08 -0.46
CA PRO A 122 8.15 -13.32 0.99
C PRO A 122 7.58 -12.15 1.80
N LYS A 123 7.97 -10.93 1.42
CA LYS A 123 7.50 -9.69 2.05
C LYS A 123 6.00 -9.46 1.82
N ALA A 124 5.52 -9.72 0.60
CA ALA A 124 4.10 -9.60 0.28
C ALA A 124 3.22 -10.57 1.08
N ILE A 125 3.70 -11.80 1.29
CA ILE A 125 3.01 -12.84 2.06
C ILE A 125 2.82 -12.40 3.51
N GLU A 126 3.89 -11.98 4.17
CA GLU A 126 3.83 -11.52 5.57
C GLU A 126 2.83 -10.37 5.74
N ILE A 127 2.82 -9.41 4.81
CA ILE A 127 1.90 -8.27 4.86
C ILE A 127 0.46 -8.72 4.63
N TYR A 128 0.21 -9.59 3.64
CA TYR A 128 -1.15 -10.10 3.40
C TYR A 128 -1.68 -10.94 4.56
N GLU A 129 -0.86 -11.79 5.17
CA GLU A 129 -1.24 -12.56 6.35
C GLU A 129 -1.59 -11.64 7.53
N GLN A 130 -0.76 -10.63 7.81
CA GLN A 130 -1.02 -9.66 8.87
C GLN A 130 -2.34 -8.90 8.65
N VAL A 131 -2.56 -8.36 7.44
CA VAL A 131 -3.80 -7.64 7.12
C VAL A 131 -5.01 -8.57 7.15
N ALA A 132 -4.85 -9.82 6.73
CA ALA A 132 -5.91 -10.83 6.79
C ALA A 132 -6.29 -11.16 8.23
N THR A 133 -5.32 -11.35 9.14
CA THR A 133 -5.60 -11.58 10.56
C THR A 133 -6.34 -10.40 11.19
N HIS A 134 -5.90 -9.17 10.92
CA HIS A 134 -6.60 -7.97 11.38
C HIS A 134 -8.02 -7.82 10.79
N ALA A 135 -8.23 -8.28 9.55
CA ALA A 135 -9.54 -8.26 8.91
C ALA A 135 -10.50 -9.32 9.48
N MET A 136 -9.99 -10.42 10.06
CA MET A 136 -10.82 -11.45 10.70
C MET A 136 -11.43 -10.97 12.02
N ASP A 137 -10.72 -10.13 12.76
CA ASP A 137 -11.20 -9.54 14.03
C ASP A 137 -12.41 -8.62 13.81
N SER A 138 -12.51 -8.00 12.62
CA SER A 138 -13.63 -7.13 12.26
C SER A 138 -14.72 -7.88 11.51
N THR A 139 -15.93 -7.95 12.06
CA THR A 139 -17.09 -8.60 11.42
C THR A 139 -17.47 -8.02 10.06
N LEU A 140 -17.11 -6.76 9.80
CA LEU A 140 -17.34 -6.06 8.54
C LEU A 140 -16.36 -6.49 7.44
N LEU A 141 -15.12 -6.82 7.80
CA LEU A 141 -14.04 -7.14 6.86
C LEU A 141 -13.89 -8.65 6.61
N LYS A 142 -14.69 -9.50 7.26
CA LYS A 142 -14.68 -10.96 7.10
C LYS A 142 -14.76 -11.44 5.65
N TYR A 143 -15.50 -10.74 4.80
CA TYR A 143 -15.57 -11.08 3.37
C TYR A 143 -14.29 -10.71 2.63
N SER A 144 -13.67 -9.57 2.96
CA SER A 144 -12.41 -9.14 2.35
C SER A 144 -11.20 -9.96 2.81
N ALA A 145 -11.26 -10.56 4.00
CA ALA A 145 -10.18 -11.43 4.50
C ALA A 145 -9.89 -12.61 3.56
N LYS A 146 -10.93 -13.15 2.91
CA LYS A 146 -10.81 -14.25 1.92
C LYS A 146 -9.93 -13.86 0.73
N ASP A 147 -10.14 -12.66 0.20
CA ASP A 147 -9.36 -12.13 -0.93
C ASP A 147 -7.89 -11.97 -0.56
N TYR A 148 -7.59 -11.58 0.67
CA TYR A 148 -6.22 -11.43 1.16
C TYR A 148 -5.52 -12.77 1.35
N PHE A 149 -6.19 -13.77 1.95
CA PHE A 149 -5.65 -15.13 2.06
C PHE A 149 -5.42 -15.77 0.69
N PHE A 150 -6.32 -15.54 -0.27
CA PHE A 150 -6.13 -16.01 -1.64
C PHE A 150 -4.89 -15.38 -2.28
N LYS A 151 -4.70 -14.06 -2.13
CA LYS A 151 -3.49 -13.37 -2.65
C LYS A 151 -2.21 -13.85 -1.96
N ALA A 152 -2.23 -14.07 -0.65
CA ALA A 152 -1.10 -14.64 0.09
C ALA A 152 -0.74 -16.05 -0.40
N ALA A 153 -1.75 -16.91 -0.58
CA ALA A 153 -1.56 -18.27 -1.09
C ALA A 153 -1.00 -18.29 -2.52
N LEU A 154 -1.43 -17.37 -3.38
CA LEU A 154 -0.86 -17.20 -4.72
C LEU A 154 0.61 -16.77 -4.66
N CYS A 155 0.95 -15.83 -3.78
CA CYS A 155 2.35 -15.41 -3.60
C CYS A 155 3.21 -16.56 -3.06
N GLN A 156 2.70 -17.38 -2.13
CA GLN A 156 3.39 -18.59 -1.63
C GLN A 156 3.58 -19.62 -2.73
N PHE A 157 2.59 -19.80 -3.61
CA PHE A 157 2.68 -20.71 -4.75
C PHE A 157 3.79 -20.32 -5.73
N CYS A 158 4.03 -19.01 -5.94
CA CYS A 158 5.14 -18.53 -6.77
C CYS A 158 6.52 -18.82 -6.17
N VAL A 159 6.62 -19.01 -4.85
CA VAL A 159 7.89 -19.33 -4.16
C VAL A 159 8.11 -20.83 -4.05
N ASP A 160 7.17 -21.54 -3.43
CA ASP A 160 7.28 -22.97 -3.17
C ASP A 160 5.89 -23.62 -3.03
N MET A 161 5.65 -24.65 -3.84
CA MET A 161 4.41 -25.42 -3.87
C MET A 161 4.12 -26.14 -2.54
N LEU A 162 5.16 -26.53 -1.79
CA LEU A 162 4.98 -27.23 -0.51
C LEU A 162 4.54 -26.26 0.59
N ASN A 163 5.16 -25.07 0.64
CA ASN A 163 4.76 -24.00 1.55
C ASN A 163 3.34 -23.50 1.25
N ALA A 164 2.95 -23.43 -0.02
CA ALA A 164 1.59 -23.08 -0.40
C ALA A 164 0.55 -24.10 0.13
N LYS A 165 0.83 -25.41 0.07
CA LYS A 165 -0.05 -26.45 0.64
C LYS A 165 -0.19 -26.31 2.15
N LEU A 166 0.92 -26.09 2.86
CA LEU A 166 0.91 -25.90 4.31
C LEU A 166 0.15 -24.64 4.72
N ALA A 167 0.35 -23.53 4.01
CA ALA A 167 -0.34 -22.29 4.30
C ALA A 167 -1.85 -22.37 4.02
N VAL A 168 -2.26 -23.03 2.93
CA VAL A 168 -3.68 -23.28 2.66
C VAL A 168 -4.32 -24.09 3.79
N GLN A 169 -3.65 -25.14 4.29
CA GLN A 169 -4.16 -25.90 5.44
C GLN A 169 -4.32 -25.01 6.69
N LYS A 170 -3.33 -24.16 6.99
CA LYS A 170 -3.42 -23.19 8.10
C LYS A 170 -4.59 -22.23 7.92
N TYR A 171 -4.83 -21.71 6.71
CA TYR A 171 -5.95 -20.79 6.45
C TYR A 171 -7.31 -21.49 6.62
N GLU A 172 -7.41 -22.78 6.31
CA GLU A 172 -8.62 -23.57 6.55
C GLU A 172 -8.87 -23.84 8.04
N GLU A 173 -7.82 -24.11 8.81
CA GLU A 173 -7.92 -24.27 10.26
C GLU A 173 -8.31 -22.95 10.94
N MET A 174 -7.73 -21.83 10.50
CA MET A 174 -8.02 -20.50 11.05
C MET A 174 -9.42 -19.99 10.65
N PHE A 175 -9.87 -20.29 9.44
CA PHE A 175 -11.16 -19.83 8.94
C PHE A 175 -11.92 -20.95 8.22
N PRO A 176 -12.79 -21.71 8.92
CA PRO A 176 -13.59 -22.78 8.33
C PRO A 176 -14.52 -22.30 7.20
N ALA A 177 -14.93 -21.04 7.19
CA ALA A 177 -15.71 -20.47 6.08
C ALA A 177 -14.86 -20.16 4.82
N PHE A 178 -13.54 -20.31 4.89
CA PHE A 178 -12.63 -20.25 3.75
C PHE A 178 -12.74 -21.51 2.88
N SER A 179 -12.90 -22.69 3.50
CA SER A 179 -12.95 -23.98 2.78
C SER A 179 -14.14 -24.08 1.84
N ASP A 180 -15.25 -23.42 2.17
CA ASP A 180 -16.44 -23.38 1.31
C ASP A 180 -16.32 -22.38 0.15
N SER A 181 -15.33 -21.49 0.20
CA SER A 181 -15.16 -20.40 -0.76
C SER A 181 -14.54 -20.88 -2.07
N ARG A 182 -14.92 -20.22 -3.18
CA ARG A 182 -14.46 -20.58 -4.53
C ARG A 182 -12.95 -20.38 -4.69
N GLU A 183 -12.36 -19.41 -3.98
CA GLU A 183 -10.92 -19.17 -3.98
C GLU A 183 -10.13 -20.37 -3.46
N CYS A 184 -10.52 -20.95 -2.30
CA CYS A 184 -9.82 -22.09 -1.72
C CYS A 184 -9.90 -23.33 -2.62
N LYS A 185 -11.08 -23.59 -3.19
CA LYS A 185 -11.27 -24.68 -4.16
C LYS A 185 -10.38 -24.51 -5.39
N LEU A 186 -10.23 -23.28 -5.90
CA LEU A 186 -9.36 -22.99 -7.03
C LEU A 186 -7.87 -23.23 -6.71
N VAL A 187 -7.40 -22.77 -5.54
CA VAL A 187 -6.01 -22.99 -5.10
C VAL A 187 -5.74 -24.49 -4.94
N LYS A 188 -6.65 -25.23 -4.31
CA LYS A 188 -6.53 -26.69 -4.16
C LYS A 188 -6.45 -27.43 -5.49
N VAL A 189 -7.36 -27.13 -6.43
CA VAL A 189 -7.33 -27.74 -7.77
C VAL A 189 -6.00 -27.49 -8.46
N ARG A 190 -5.44 -26.27 -8.34
CA ARG A 190 -4.16 -25.93 -8.98
C ARG A 190 -2.95 -26.59 -8.31
N LEU A 191 -3.00 -26.76 -6.98
CA LEU A 191 -2.00 -27.51 -6.20
C LEU A 191 -2.06 -29.01 -6.49
N ASP A 192 -3.25 -29.58 -6.66
CA ASP A 192 -3.45 -31.00 -6.94
C ASP A 192 -3.02 -31.37 -8.38
N VAL A 193 -3.28 -30.50 -9.36
CA VAL A 193 -2.85 -30.71 -10.76
C VAL A 193 -1.32 -30.76 -10.89
N SER A 194 -0.57 -30.00 -10.09
CA SER A 194 0.90 -29.98 -10.16
C SER A 194 1.58 -31.18 -9.45
N THR A 195 0.81 -32.05 -8.78
CA THR A 195 1.34 -33.23 -8.08
C THR A 195 1.15 -34.53 -8.86
N LYS A 196 0.55 -34.47 -10.06
CA LYS A 196 0.44 -35.56 -11.03
C LYS A 196 1.42 -35.36 -12.17
#